data_AF-A0A355DFM0-F1
#
_entry.id   AF-A0A355DFM0-F1
#
_cell.length_a   1.000
_cell.length_b   1.000
_cell.length_c   1.000
_cell.angle_alpha   90.00
_cell.angle_beta   90.00
_cell.angle_gamma   90.00
#
_symmetry.space_group_name_H-M   'P 1'
#
loop_
_entity.id
_entity.type
_entity.pdbx_description
1 polymer ?
#
loop_
_entity_poly.entity_id
_entity_poly.type
_entity_poly.pdbx_seq_one_letter_code
_entity_poly.pdbx_strand_id
1 'polypeptide(L)'
;CGSTALTFNMHTATMLLTGQIADDLDMGDDDRMAHERRRAAMYRGVLDDGHIHAQPFSEGHQAGATAGVTTRAVPVDGGFRVSGRKIFASLAEAADRHNVTCMVEGEGLIRFLGVPADADGIT
;
A
#
# COMPACT_ATOMS: atom_id res chain seq x y z
N CYS A 1 -7.82 -20.84 -14.24
CA CYS A 1 -6.81 -19.94 -14.84
C CYS A 1 -5.92 -19.39 -13.73
N GLY A 2 -4.59 -19.59 -13.79
CA GLY A 2 -3.68 -19.19 -12.70
C GLY A 2 -3.53 -17.67 -12.52
N SER A 3 -3.47 -16.91 -13.61
CA SER A 3 -3.36 -15.44 -13.57
C SER A 3 -4.60 -14.76 -12.96
N THR A 4 -5.80 -15.28 -13.24
CA THR A 4 -7.04 -14.81 -12.60
C THR A 4 -7.01 -15.06 -11.10
N ALA A 5 -6.57 -16.24 -10.66
CA ALA A 5 -6.46 -16.56 -9.23
C ALA A 5 -5.43 -15.66 -8.52
N LEU A 6 -4.29 -15.38 -9.18
CA LEU A 6 -3.30 -14.45 -8.66
C LEU A 6 -3.85 -13.01 -8.53
N THR A 7 -4.58 -12.54 -9.53
CA THR A 7 -5.23 -11.22 -9.50
C THR A 7 -6.17 -11.09 -8.30
N PHE A 8 -7.05 -12.08 -8.14
CA PHE A 8 -7.98 -12.12 -7.00
C PHE A 8 -7.23 -12.16 -5.66
N ASN A 9 -6.17 -12.98 -5.55
CA ASN A 9 -5.36 -13.07 -4.34
C ASN A 9 -4.70 -11.73 -3.98
N MET A 10 -4.07 -11.04 -4.94
CA MET A 10 -3.38 -9.77 -4.66
C MET A 10 -4.34 -8.68 -4.20
N HIS A 11 -5.50 -8.56 -4.86
CA HIS A 11 -6.54 -7.63 -4.42
C HIS A 11 -7.05 -7.98 -3.02
N THR A 12 -7.42 -9.24 -2.79
CA THR A 12 -7.97 -9.71 -1.50
C THR A 12 -6.96 -9.59 -0.37
N ALA A 13 -5.67 -9.82 -0.62
CA ALA A 13 -4.62 -9.64 0.37
C ALA A 13 -4.55 -8.18 0.86
N THR A 14 -4.75 -7.20 -0.03
CA THR A 14 -4.85 -5.78 0.39
C THR A 14 -6.08 -5.55 1.27
N MET A 15 -7.22 -6.16 0.91
CA MET A 15 -8.44 -6.06 1.73
C MET A 15 -8.24 -6.65 3.13
N LEU A 16 -7.53 -7.79 3.24
CA LEU A 16 -7.21 -8.42 4.53
C LEU A 16 -6.24 -7.58 5.36
N LEU A 17 -5.19 -7.02 4.73
CA LEU A 17 -4.20 -6.16 5.40
C LEU A 17 -4.82 -4.90 5.99
N THR A 18 -5.77 -4.30 5.28
CA THR A 18 -6.47 -3.09 5.73
C THR A 18 -7.70 -3.40 6.58
N GLY A 19 -8.24 -4.62 6.50
CA GLY A 19 -9.35 -5.13 7.30
C GLY A 19 -8.87 -5.85 8.56
N GLN A 20 -9.13 -7.15 8.62
CA GLN A 20 -8.89 -8.00 9.79
C GLN A 20 -7.47 -7.88 10.37
N ILE A 21 -6.43 -7.87 9.53
CA ILE A 21 -5.05 -7.78 10.04
C ILE A 21 -4.83 -6.45 10.75
N ALA A 22 -5.34 -5.34 10.21
CA ALA A 22 -5.26 -4.05 10.88
C ALA A 22 -6.06 -4.04 12.19
N ASP A 23 -7.21 -4.71 12.25
CA ASP A 23 -8.01 -4.84 13.48
C ASP A 23 -7.24 -5.59 14.59
N ASP A 24 -6.42 -6.57 14.22
CA ASP A 24 -5.60 -7.35 15.15
C ASP A 24 -4.31 -6.64 15.61
N LEU A 25 -3.91 -5.54 14.95
CA LEU A 25 -2.74 -4.75 15.34
C LEU A 25 -3.07 -3.80 16.51
N ASP A 26 -2.14 -3.63 17.43
CA ASP A 26 -2.23 -2.58 18.44
C ASP A 26 -2.06 -1.20 17.80
N MET A 27 -3.02 -0.30 18.03
CA MET A 27 -3.02 1.06 17.48
C MET A 27 -3.61 2.01 18.53
N GLY A 28 -3.02 3.20 18.65
CA GLY A 28 -3.63 4.26 19.44
C GLY A 28 -4.98 4.70 18.86
N ASP A 29 -5.85 5.26 19.69
CA ASP A 29 -7.21 5.63 19.31
C ASP A 29 -7.27 6.57 18.09
N ASP A 30 -6.37 7.55 18.02
CA ASP A 30 -6.29 8.49 16.90
C ASP A 30 -5.89 7.81 15.58
N ASP A 31 -4.91 6.89 15.65
CA ASP A 31 -4.47 6.09 14.49
C ASP A 31 -5.59 5.15 14.04
N ARG A 32 -6.29 4.51 14.99
CA ARG A 32 -7.46 3.66 14.70
C ARG A 32 -8.55 4.45 13.99
N MET A 33 -8.94 5.61 14.52
CA MET A 33 -9.95 6.47 13.89
C MET A 33 -9.54 6.93 12.49
N ALA A 34 -8.26 7.27 12.30
CA ALA A 34 -7.74 7.64 10.98
C ALA A 34 -7.76 6.45 10.00
N HIS A 35 -7.39 5.26 10.46
CA HIS A 35 -7.45 4.02 9.69
C HIS A 35 -8.89 3.70 9.26
N GLU A 36 -9.85 3.74 10.17
CA GLU A 36 -11.26 3.43 9.86
C GLU A 36 -11.85 4.35 8.79
N ARG A 37 -11.57 5.66 8.87
CA ARG A 37 -12.02 6.61 7.84
C ARG A 37 -11.43 6.28 6.47
N ARG A 38 -10.14 5.97 6.41
CA ARG A 38 -9.44 5.62 5.15
C ARG A 38 -9.92 4.27 4.61
N ARG A 39 -10.09 3.27 5.49
CA ARG A 39 -10.62 1.95 5.17
C ARG A 39 -12.03 2.03 4.57
N ALA A 40 -12.91 2.81 5.18
CA ALA A 40 -14.26 3.01 4.65
C ALA A 40 -14.26 3.66 3.26
N ALA A 41 -13.41 4.67 3.03
CA ALA A 41 -13.27 5.29 1.71
C ALA A 41 -12.69 4.32 0.66
N MET A 42 -11.68 3.56 1.04
CA MET A 42 -11.07 2.52 0.21
C MET A 42 -12.10 1.45 -0.20
N TYR A 43 -12.83 0.88 0.75
CA TYR A 43 -13.83 -0.15 0.47
C TYR A 43 -14.98 0.38 -0.38
N ARG A 44 -15.38 1.63 -0.19
CA ARG A 44 -16.36 2.28 -1.07
C ARG A 44 -15.85 2.33 -2.51
N GLY A 45 -14.60 2.75 -2.73
CA GLY A 45 -14.01 2.76 -4.07
C GLY A 45 -13.93 1.37 -4.71
N VAL A 46 -13.71 0.31 -3.93
CA VAL A 46 -13.76 -1.07 -4.43
C VAL A 46 -15.18 -1.47 -4.84
N LEU A 47 -16.17 -1.19 -3.99
CA LEU A 47 -17.55 -1.65 -4.19
C LEU A 47 -18.31 -0.84 -5.24
N ASP A 48 -18.17 0.47 -5.21
CA ASP A 48 -18.97 1.40 -6.01
C ASP A 48 -18.27 1.74 -7.32
N ASP A 49 -16.94 1.93 -7.29
CA ASP A 49 -16.15 2.37 -8.45
C ASP A 49 -15.33 1.23 -9.09
N GLY A 50 -15.32 0.04 -8.48
CA GLY A 50 -14.61 -1.13 -9.00
C GLY A 50 -13.09 -1.06 -8.87
N HIS A 51 -12.55 -0.23 -7.97
CA HIS A 51 -11.10 -0.06 -7.81
C HIS A 51 -10.38 -1.37 -7.49
N ILE A 52 -9.35 -1.66 -8.27
CA ILE A 52 -8.42 -2.77 -8.07
C ILE A 52 -7.20 -2.26 -7.29
N HIS A 53 -6.82 -3.04 -6.28
CA HIS A 53 -5.70 -2.74 -5.40
C HIS A 53 -4.61 -3.79 -5.57
N ALA A 54 -3.36 -3.32 -5.58
CA ALA A 54 -2.16 -4.14 -5.48
C ALA A 54 -1.35 -3.74 -4.26
N GLN A 55 -0.46 -4.60 -3.82
CA GLN A 55 0.35 -4.47 -2.62
C GLN A 55 1.82 -4.88 -2.88
N PRO A 56 2.56 -4.11 -3.70
CA PRO A 56 3.93 -4.45 -4.01
C PRO A 56 4.88 -4.09 -2.87
N PHE A 57 5.49 -5.12 -2.26
CA PHE A 57 6.39 -4.95 -1.12
C PHE A 57 7.86 -4.96 -1.48
N SER A 58 8.29 -5.85 -2.37
CA SER A 58 9.69 -6.11 -2.66
C SER A 58 10.37 -4.93 -3.34
N GLU A 59 11.61 -4.62 -2.94
CA GLU A 59 12.40 -3.49 -3.48
C GLU A 59 13.67 -3.91 -4.22
N GLY A 60 13.97 -5.21 -4.29
CA GLY A 60 15.12 -5.73 -5.04
C GLY A 60 16.47 -5.56 -4.35
N HIS A 61 16.48 -5.53 -3.02
CA HIS A 61 17.72 -5.61 -2.26
C HIS A 61 18.46 -6.93 -2.56
N GLN A 62 19.79 -6.89 -2.53
CA GLN A 62 20.60 -8.09 -2.75
C GLN A 62 20.32 -9.15 -1.67
N ALA A 63 20.44 -10.43 -2.04
CA ALA A 63 20.31 -11.52 -1.08
C ALA A 63 21.32 -11.34 0.07
N GLY A 64 20.84 -11.35 1.32
CA GLY A 64 21.65 -11.10 2.50
C GLY A 64 21.82 -9.62 2.89
N ALA A 65 21.21 -8.69 2.15
CA ALA A 65 21.13 -7.30 2.58
C ALA A 65 20.31 -7.19 3.88
N THR A 66 20.81 -6.43 4.84
CA THR A 66 20.11 -6.08 6.08
C THR A 66 19.23 -4.83 5.94
N ALA A 67 19.23 -4.22 4.74
CA ALA A 67 18.41 -3.06 4.45
C ALA A 67 16.92 -3.45 4.51
N GLY A 68 16.20 -2.80 5.43
CA GLY A 68 14.74 -2.86 5.47
C GLY A 68 14.10 -2.07 4.33
N VAL A 69 12.85 -1.65 4.50
CA VAL A 69 12.13 -0.81 3.53
C VAL A 69 12.89 0.50 3.29
N THR A 70 13.20 0.80 2.02
CA THR A 70 13.92 2.02 1.61
C THR A 70 13.07 3.00 0.81
N THR A 71 11.89 2.59 0.32
CA THR A 71 10.90 3.53 -0.23
C THR A 71 10.60 4.61 0.81
N ARG A 72 10.78 5.88 0.45
CA ARG A 72 10.65 7.03 1.34
C ARG A 72 9.40 7.83 1.01
N ALA A 73 8.71 8.28 2.05
CA ALA A 73 7.60 9.21 1.95
C ALA A 73 7.95 10.49 2.74
N VAL A 74 8.00 11.62 2.05
CA VAL A 74 8.26 12.94 2.64
C VAL A 74 6.92 13.66 2.80
N PRO A 75 6.52 14.07 4.02
CA PRO A 75 5.31 14.86 4.21
C PRO A 75 5.37 16.15 3.37
N VAL A 76 4.29 16.45 2.66
CA VAL A 76 4.07 17.70 1.92
C VAL A 76 2.65 18.19 2.19
N ASP A 77 2.30 19.39 1.74
CA ASP A 77 0.93 19.86 1.87
C ASP A 77 -0.05 18.90 1.16
N GLY A 78 -1.07 18.45 1.88
CA GLY A 78 -2.07 17.51 1.39
C GLY A 78 -1.65 16.04 1.26
N GLY A 79 -0.41 15.64 1.61
CA GLY A 79 -0.02 14.23 1.53
C GLY A 79 1.47 13.95 1.62
N PHE A 80 1.98 13.10 0.73
CA PHE A 80 3.38 12.67 0.72
C PHE A 80 3.97 12.73 -0.68
N ARG A 81 5.23 13.20 -0.77
CA ARG A 81 6.08 12.93 -1.92
C ARG A 81 6.78 11.58 -1.70
N VAL A 82 6.43 10.59 -2.52
CA VAL A 82 6.96 9.23 -2.41
C VAL A 82 8.11 9.04 -3.40
N SER A 83 9.18 8.37 -2.99
CA SER A 83 10.31 8.04 -3.86
C SER A 83 10.88 6.67 -3.47
N GLY A 84 11.00 5.78 -4.45
CA GLY A 84 11.47 4.41 -4.24
C GLY A 84 11.25 3.56 -5.48
N ARG A 85 11.53 2.26 -5.36
CA ARG A 85 11.29 1.29 -6.42
C ARG A 85 10.71 0.03 -5.81
N LYS A 86 9.60 -0.45 -6.39
CA LYS A 86 9.07 -1.79 -6.11
C LYS A 86 9.36 -2.73 -7.29
N ILE A 87 9.56 -4.00 -6.99
CA ILE A 87 9.75 -5.08 -7.97
C ILE A 87 8.82 -6.25 -7.65
N PHE A 88 8.67 -7.18 -8.60
CA PHE A 88 7.71 -8.29 -8.50
C PHE A 88 6.28 -7.82 -8.20
N ALA A 89 5.94 -6.63 -8.71
CA ALA A 89 4.67 -5.97 -8.49
C ALA A 89 3.58 -6.60 -9.38
N SER A 90 2.94 -7.65 -8.88
CA SER A 90 1.76 -8.20 -9.53
C SER A 90 0.68 -7.13 -9.63
N LEU A 91 0.00 -7.05 -10.78
CA LEU A 91 -1.01 -6.02 -11.11
C LEU A 91 -0.47 -4.59 -11.27
N ALA A 92 0.84 -4.38 -11.42
CA ALA A 92 1.43 -3.04 -11.53
C ALA A 92 0.78 -2.15 -12.62
N GLU A 93 0.39 -2.72 -13.75
CA GLU A 93 -0.22 -1.94 -14.85
C GLU A 93 -1.76 -2.05 -14.89
N ALA A 94 -2.36 -2.78 -13.95
CA ALA A 94 -3.79 -3.10 -13.96
C ALA A 94 -4.53 -2.66 -12.70
N ALA A 95 -3.82 -2.35 -11.61
CA ALA A 95 -4.42 -1.84 -10.39
C ALA A 95 -4.57 -0.32 -10.43
N ASP A 96 -5.66 0.21 -9.88
CA ASP A 96 -5.90 1.65 -9.72
C ASP A 96 -5.10 2.24 -8.55
N ARG A 97 -4.70 1.38 -7.61
CA ARG A 97 -4.03 1.73 -6.35
C ARG A 97 -2.90 0.75 -6.03
N HIS A 98 -1.70 1.27 -5.81
CA HIS A 98 -0.55 0.51 -5.30
C HIS A 98 -0.33 0.83 -3.83
N ASN A 99 -0.46 -0.18 -2.97
CA ASN A 99 -0.30 -0.04 -1.53
C ASN A 99 1.12 -0.51 -1.18
N VAL A 100 2.01 0.44 -0.90
CA VAL A 100 3.44 0.19 -0.74
C VAL A 100 3.84 0.26 0.72
N THR A 101 4.85 -0.51 1.10
CA THR A 101 5.58 -0.24 2.34
C THR A 101 6.55 0.91 2.14
N CYS A 102 6.58 1.87 3.05
CA CYS A 102 7.52 3.00 3.02
C CYS A 102 7.93 3.48 4.42
N MET A 103 9.06 4.16 4.50
CA MET A 103 9.49 4.93 5.67
C MET A 103 9.05 6.39 5.51
N VAL A 104 8.31 6.92 6.48
CA VAL A 104 7.94 8.34 6.50
C VAL A 104 9.03 9.14 7.22
N GLU A 105 9.43 10.27 6.64
CA GLU A 105 10.40 11.16 7.26
C GLU A 105 9.90 11.68 8.62
N GLY A 106 10.72 11.51 9.67
CA GLY A 106 10.36 11.86 11.04
C GLY A 106 9.64 10.76 11.82
N GLU A 107 9.33 9.62 11.20
CA GLU A 107 8.71 8.46 11.86
C GLU A 107 9.68 7.29 11.99
N GLY A 108 9.51 6.51 13.07
CA GLY A 108 10.30 5.28 13.32
C GLY A 108 9.63 3.99 12.83
N LEU A 109 8.52 4.10 12.10
CA LEU A 109 7.67 2.96 11.73
C LEU A 109 7.58 2.82 10.20
N ILE A 110 7.38 1.58 9.75
CA ILE A 110 7.02 1.29 8.37
C ILE A 110 5.53 1.55 8.20
N ARG A 111 5.16 2.38 7.23
CA ARG A 111 3.76 2.63 6.85
C ARG A 111 3.38 1.78 5.64
N PHE A 112 2.10 1.40 5.58
CA PHE A 112 1.46 0.87 4.38
C PHE A 112 0.66 1.99 3.72
N LEU A 113 1.20 2.54 2.63
CA LEU A 113 0.72 3.76 2.00
C LEU A 113 0.07 3.44 0.65
N GLY A 114 -1.19 3.85 0.47
CA GLY A 114 -1.88 3.78 -0.81
C GLY A 114 -1.43 4.89 -1.76
N VAL A 115 -0.98 4.52 -2.96
CA VAL A 115 -0.54 5.43 -4.02
C VAL A 115 -1.43 5.22 -5.25
N PRO A 116 -2.11 6.27 -5.75
CA PRO A 116 -2.83 6.21 -7.02
C PRO A 116 -1.92 5.79 -8.18
N ALA A 117 -2.38 4.87 -9.03
CA ALA A 117 -1.61 4.46 -10.21
C ALA A 117 -1.44 5.59 -11.24
N ASP A 118 -2.36 6.57 -11.21
CA ASP A 118 -2.36 7.78 -12.03
C ASP A 118 -1.70 8.99 -11.34
N ALA A 119 -1.04 8.80 -10.19
CA ALA A 119 -0.30 9.88 -9.54
C ALA A 119 0.90 10.35 -10.38
N ASP A 120 1.19 11.65 -10.32
CA ASP A 120 2.35 12.24 -10.99
C ASP A 120 3.66 11.56 -10.59
N GLY A 121 4.42 11.10 -11.58
CA GLY A 121 5.74 10.50 -11.40
C GLY A 121 5.76 8.97 -11.21
N ILE A 122 4.62 8.29 -11.32
CA ILE A 122 4.56 6.83 -11.40
C ILE A 122 5.01 6.36 -12.80
N THR A 123 5.88 5.35 -12.82
CA THR A 123 6.45 4.71 -14.03
C THR A 123 6.63 3.22 -13.83
#